data_AF-Q55520-F1
#
_entry.id   AF-Q55520-F1
#
_cell.length_a   1.000
_cell.length_b   1.000
_cell.length_c   1.000
_cell.angle_alpha   90.00
_cell.angle_beta   90.00
_cell.angle_gamma   90.00
#
_symmetry.space_group_name_H-M   'P 1'
#
loop_
_entity.id
_entity.type
_entity.pdbx_description
1 polymer ?
#
loop_
_entity_poly.entity_id
_entity_poly.type
_entity_poly.pdbx_seq_one_letter_code
_entity_poly.pdbx_strand_id
1 'polypeptide(L)'
;MIGVSVNPEKLGSTMETVNVDQIEINLPELLYSIKPGEEVIVADQGIPIAKLVPLQRQKSVDRCSSLGVDRGLFVVPDDFNDPLPNDIWPLS
;
A
#
# COMPACT_ATOMS: atom_id res chain seq x y z
N MET A 1 29.05 16.76 -3.62
CA MET A 1 28.87 15.30 -3.65
C MET A 1 28.35 14.90 -2.29
N ILE A 2 27.07 14.54 -2.22
CA ILE A 2 26.40 14.09 -1.00
C ILE A 2 26.85 12.65 -0.78
N GLY A 3 27.47 12.36 0.37
CA GLY A 3 27.96 11.02 0.69
C GLY A 3 26.81 10.12 1.12
N VAL A 4 26.07 9.59 0.15
CA VAL A 4 25.00 8.63 0.36
C VAL A 4 25.61 7.22 0.38
N SER A 5 25.47 6.52 1.50
CA SER A 5 25.91 5.13 1.63
C SER A 5 24.76 4.22 1.20
N VAL A 6 24.80 3.76 -0.05
CA VAL A 6 23.88 2.74 -0.55
C VAL A 6 24.32 1.36 -0.05
N ASN A 7 23.43 0.62 0.62
CA ASN A 7 23.71 -0.72 1.09
C ASN A 7 23.22 -1.74 0.03
N PRO A 8 24.11 -2.49 -0.67
CA PRO A 8 23.75 -3.24 -1.88
C PRO A 8 23.01 -4.57 -1.64
N GLU A 9 22.57 -4.89 -0.42
CA GLU A 9 22.25 -6.27 -0.03
C GLU A 9 20.76 -6.67 -0.10
N LYS A 10 19.87 -5.86 -0.69
CA LYS A 10 18.45 -6.24 -0.84
C LYS A 10 17.89 -5.94 -2.23
N LEU A 11 17.71 -7.02 -3.00
CA LEU A 11 16.97 -7.07 -4.26
C LEU A 11 15.47 -6.83 -3.97
N GLY A 12 14.96 -5.63 -4.28
CA GLY A 12 13.52 -5.36 -4.33
C GLY A 12 13.09 -3.96 -3.87
N SER A 13 13.90 -3.25 -3.11
CA SER A 13 13.64 -1.86 -2.69
C SER A 13 14.97 -1.21 -2.34
N THR A 14 15.32 -0.12 -3.01
CA THR A 14 16.53 0.65 -2.70
C THR A 14 16.39 1.25 -1.31
N MET A 15 17.05 0.65 -0.32
CA MET A 15 17.17 1.19 1.04
C MET A 15 18.33 2.19 1.05
N GLU A 16 17.99 3.47 1.21
CA GLU A 16 18.96 4.55 1.36
C GLU A 16 19.11 4.88 2.86
N THR A 17 20.33 5.10 3.36
CA THR A 17 20.55 5.48 4.76
C THR A 17 21.16 6.88 4.84
N VAL A 18 20.56 7.76 5.64
CA VAL A 18 20.96 9.15 5.84
C VAL A 18 21.13 9.44 7.33
N ASN A 19 22.18 10.17 7.71
CA ASN A 19 22.38 10.60 9.11
C ASN A 19 21.48 11.79 9.47
N VAL A 20 21.05 11.86 10.73
CA VAL A 20 20.12 12.88 11.24
C VAL A 20 20.62 14.32 10.99
N ASP A 21 21.92 14.56 11.14
CA ASP A 21 22.55 15.87 10.89
C ASP A 21 22.40 16.32 9.42
N GLN A 22 22.33 15.38 8.48
CA GLN A 22 22.17 15.66 7.06
C GLN A 22 20.70 15.93 6.69
N ILE A 23 19.77 15.37 7.48
CA ILE A 23 18.33 15.55 7.27
C ILE A 23 17.92 16.97 7.62
N GLU A 24 18.36 17.50 8.76
CA GLU A 24 17.92 18.83 9.20
C GLU A 24 18.29 19.94 8.21
N ILE A 25 19.39 19.75 7.47
CA ILE A 25 19.87 20.67 6.44
C ILE A 25 19.09 20.54 5.13
N ASN A 26 18.75 19.32 4.70
CA ASN A 26 18.21 19.04 3.37
C ASN A 26 16.86 18.29 3.36
N LEU A 27 16.10 18.35 4.46
CA LEU A 27 14.81 17.66 4.61
C LEU A 27 13.84 17.92 3.44
N PRO A 28 13.70 19.14 2.89
CA PRO A 28 12.80 19.38 1.77
C PRO A 28 13.20 18.61 0.51
N GLU A 29 14.49 18.61 0.16
CA GLU A 29 15.01 17.92 -1.02
C GLU A 29 14.88 16.39 -0.87
N LEU A 30 15.14 15.88 0.33
CA LEU A 30 14.94 14.46 0.67
C LEU A 30 13.47 14.04 0.56
N LEU A 31 12.52 14.90 0.95
CA LEU A 31 11.09 14.62 0.79
C LEU A 31 10.66 14.61 -0.68
N TYR A 32 11.29 15.40 -1.55
CA TYR A 32 11.03 15.39 -2.99
C TYR A 32 11.67 14.22 -3.72
N SER A 33 12.79 13.68 -3.23
CA SER A 33 13.50 12.59 -3.89
C SER A 33 12.84 11.22 -3.68
N ILE A 34 12.11 11.02 -2.58
CA ILE A 34 11.52 9.73 -2.22
C ILE A 34 10.36 9.36 -3.14
N LYS A 35 10.57 8.32 -3.96
CA LYS A 35 9.55 7.80 -4.88
C LYS A 35 8.70 6.72 -4.21
N PRO A 36 7.51 6.41 -4.77
CA PRO A 36 6.68 5.31 -4.31
C PRO A 36 7.46 3.98 -4.28
N GLY A 37 7.51 3.34 -3.11
CA GLY A 37 8.24 2.08 -2.92
C GLY A 37 9.70 2.23 -2.51
N GLU A 38 10.23 3.46 -2.41
CA GLU A 38 11.54 3.73 -1.83
C GLU A 38 11.44 3.93 -0.31
N GLU A 39 12.46 3.48 0.41
CA GLU A 39 12.54 3.63 1.86
C GLU A 39 13.88 4.27 2.24
N VAL A 40 13.82 5.30 3.09
CA VAL A 40 15.02 5.96 3.60
C VAL A 40 15.15 5.69 5.10
N ILE A 41 16.22 5.04 5.51
CA ILE A 41 16.60 4.85 6.92
C ILE A 41 17.26 6.13 7.42
N VAL A 42 16.78 6.63 8.54
CA VAL A 42 17.39 7.72 9.29
C VAL A 42 18.25 7.13 10.39
N ALA A 43 19.53 7.47 10.41
CA ALA A 43 20.48 7.03 11.42
C ALA A 43 21.02 8.20 12.25
N ASP A 44 21.39 7.94 13.49
CA ASP A 44 22.21 8.83 14.31
C ASP A 44 23.54 8.14 14.58
N GLN A 45 24.65 8.75 14.16
CA GLN A 45 26.00 8.17 14.25
C GLN A 45 26.11 6.75 13.66
N GLY A 46 25.36 6.46 12.58
CA GLY A 46 25.32 5.14 11.94
C GLY A 46 24.39 4.12 12.63
N ILE A 47 23.72 4.49 13.72
CA ILE A 47 22.69 3.68 14.38
C ILE A 47 21.32 4.07 13.79
N PRO A 48 20.57 3.15 13.16
CA PRO A 48 19.26 3.46 12.61
C PRO A 48 18.26 3.80 13.73
N ILE A 49 17.63 4.97 13.65
CA ILE A 49 16.67 5.49 14.66
C ILE A 49 15.25 5.67 14.10
N ALA A 50 15.10 5.89 12.79
CA ALA A 50 13.80 6.08 12.16
C ALA A 50 13.82 5.66 10.69
N LYS A 51 12.63 5.63 10.07
CA LYS A 51 12.47 5.34 8.64
C LYS A 51 11.48 6.32 8.04
N LEU A 52 11.87 6.93 6.93
CA LEU A 52 11.01 7.76 6.11
C LEU A 52 10.46 6.89 4.97
N VAL A 53 9.13 6.80 4.91
CA VAL A 53 8.43 6.05 3.87
C VAL A 53 7.46 6.99 3.17
N PRO A 54 7.33 6.89 1.83
CA PRO A 54 6.32 7.64 1.12
C PRO A 54 4.96 7.21 1.65
N LEU A 55 4.17 8.19 2.10
CA LEU A 55 2.77 7.93 2.38
C LEU A 55 2.13 7.58 1.04
N GLN A 56 1.74 6.32 0.87
CA GLN A 56 0.78 6.01 -0.17
C GLN A 56 -0.43 6.89 0.16
N ARG A 57 -0.68 7.91 -0.66
CA ARG A 57 -2.05 8.41 -0.79
C ARG A 57 -2.80 7.15 -1.11
N GLN A 58 -3.50 6.57 -0.13
CA GLN A 58 -4.56 5.64 -0.42
C GLN A 58 -5.29 6.40 -1.52
N LYS A 59 -5.21 5.93 -2.78
CA LYS A 59 -6.25 6.29 -3.74
C LYS A 59 -7.46 6.06 -2.88
N SER A 60 -8.13 7.15 -2.49
CA SER A 60 -9.41 7.10 -1.82
C SER A 60 -10.08 5.97 -2.55
N VAL A 61 -10.25 4.83 -1.88
CA VAL A 61 -10.81 3.65 -2.55
C VAL A 61 -12.09 4.24 -3.04
N ASP A 62 -12.15 4.53 -4.33
CA ASP A 62 -13.26 5.23 -4.92
C ASP A 62 -14.30 4.15 -4.74
N ARG A 63 -15.10 4.25 -3.67
CA ARG A 63 -15.98 3.15 -3.27
C ARG A 63 -16.92 2.83 -4.42
N CYS A 64 -17.09 3.80 -5.32
CA CYS A 64 -17.74 3.70 -6.61
C CYS A 64 -17.05 2.74 -7.61
N SER A 65 -15.71 2.70 -7.66
CA SER A 65 -14.94 1.82 -8.57
C SER A 65 -15.10 0.33 -8.25
N SER A 66 -15.54 -0.03 -7.05
CA SER A 66 -15.80 -1.42 -6.64
C SER A 66 -17.28 -1.82 -6.68
N LEU A 67 -18.19 -0.92 -7.09
CA LEU A 67 -19.61 -1.24 -7.22
C LEU A 67 -19.88 -1.92 -8.56
N GLY A 68 -20.74 -2.94 -8.55
CA GLY A 68 -21.20 -3.59 -9.79
C GLY A 68 -20.18 -4.53 -10.43
N VAL A 69 -19.21 -5.06 -9.66
CA VAL A 69 -18.25 -6.08 -10.14
C VAL A 69 -18.94 -7.33 -10.69
N ASP A 70 -20.12 -7.67 -10.16
CA ASP A 70 -20.89 -8.84 -10.58
C ASP A 70 -22.03 -8.49 -11.55
N ARG A 71 -22.01 -7.30 -12.15
CA ARG A 71 -23.08 -6.86 -13.06
C ARG A 71 -23.17 -7.80 -14.26
N GLY A 72 -24.32 -8.44 -14.42
CA GLY A 72 -24.59 -9.36 -15.52
C GLY A 72 -24.14 -10.80 -15.27
N LEU A 73 -23.52 -11.10 -14.12
CA LEU A 73 -23.18 -12.48 -13.73
C LEU A 73 -24.39 -13.25 -13.19
N PHE A 74 -25.41 -12.54 -12.71
CA PHE A 74 -26.64 -13.13 -12.20
C PHE A 74 -27.85 -12.37 -12.74
N VAL A 75 -28.83 -13.13 -13.25
CA VAL A 75 -30.16 -12.64 -13.57
C VAL A 75 -31.09 -13.30 -12.56
N VAL A 76 -31.82 -12.47 -11.81
CA VAL A 76 -32.81 -12.96 -10.84
C VAL A 76 -33.92 -13.67 -11.62
N PRO A 77 -34.15 -14.97 -11.38
CA PRO A 77 -35.26 -15.70 -11.99
C PRO A 77 -36.61 -15.18 -11.49
N ASP A 78 -37.67 -15.36 -12.29
CA ASP A 78 -39.02 -14.89 -11.94
C ASP A 78 -39.60 -15.61 -10.69
N ASP A 79 -39.17 -16.85 -10.46
CA ASP A 79 -39.57 -17.71 -9.34
C ASP A 79 -38.71 -17.54 -8.09
N PHE A 80 -37.83 -16.53 -8.03
CA PHE A 80 -36.92 -16.33 -6.90
C PHE A 80 -37.64 -16.18 -5.54
N ASN A 81 -38.88 -15.66 -5.56
CA ASN A 81 -39.69 -15.46 -4.37
C ASN A 81 -40.64 -16.63 -4.08
N ASP A 82 -40.65 -17.67 -4.92
CA ASP A 82 -41.49 -18.85 -4.71
C ASP A 82 -40.93 -19.69 -3.55
N PRO A 83 -41.80 -20.44 -2.85
CA PRO A 83 -41.32 -21.36 -1.81
C PRO A 83 -40.33 -22.35 -2.41
N LEU A 84 -39.18 -22.55 -1.76
CA LEU A 84 -38.23 -23.59 -2.17
C LEU A 84 -38.94 -24.96 -2.24
N PRO A 85 -38.57 -25.81 -3.21
CA PRO A 85 -39.05 -27.18 -3.33
C PRO A 85 -38.84 -27.99 -2.05
N ASN A 86 -39.78 -28.89 -1.74
CA ASN A 86 -39.72 -29.78 -0.56
C ASN A 86 -38.44 -30.60 -0.49
N ASP A 87 -37.87 -30.94 -1.64
CA ASP A 87 -36.67 -31.76 -1.82
C ASP A 87 -35.39 -31.04 -1.33
N ILE A 88 -35.45 -29.71 -1.20
CA ILE A 88 -34.35 -28.83 -0.80
C ILE A 88 -34.51 -28.40 0.67
N TRP A 89 -35.70 -28.55 1.25
CA TRP A 89 -35.97 -28.13 2.62
C TRP A 89 -35.32 -29.09 3.63
N PRO A 90 -34.49 -28.62 4.59
CA PRO A 90 -33.70 -29.50 5.46
C PRO A 90 -34.49 -30.07 6.65
N LEU A 91 -35.81 -30.23 6.55
CA LEU A 91 -36.63 -30.73 7.66
C LEU A 91 -37.54 -31.87 7.17
N SER A 92 -36.98 -33.08 7.18
CA SER A 92 -37.71 -34.33 7.40
C SER A 92 -37.22 -34.96 8.70
#